data_AF-A0A397J3E6-F1
#
_entry.id   AF-A0A397J3E6-F1
#
_cell.length_a   1.000
_cell.length_b   1.000
_cell.length_c   1.000
_cell.angle_alpha   90.00
_cell.angle_beta   90.00
_cell.angle_gamma   90.00
#
_symmetry.space_group_name_H-M   'P 1'
#
loop_
_entity.id
_entity.type
_entity.pdbx_description
1 polymer ?
#
loop_
_entity_poly.entity_id
_entity_poly.type
_entity_poly.pdbx_seq_one_letter_code
_entity_poly.pdbx_strand_id
1 'polypeptide(L)'
;MSTTIQSTNQLSTETETCLPTWQDIEKSIIEVLRAGNFYNKDRNIGFMDYYKKHLDELRQSEDQEQYIIDKARSLLPNEEIYDTKLKAFSNSYYKSEPRISQAILKYLKLIHKIAKEYFITDEEREEEFQTWLNS
;
A
#
# COMPACT_ATOMS: atom_id res chain seq x y z
N MET A 1 49.23 -1.76 -29.52
CA MET A 1 49.14 -1.31 -28.11
C MET A 1 47.68 -0.98 -27.87
N SER A 2 46.90 -1.94 -27.38
CA SER A 2 45.45 -1.82 -27.23
C SER A 2 45.13 -1.53 -25.78
N THR A 3 44.55 -0.37 -25.51
CA THR A 3 44.11 0.01 -24.17
C THR A 3 42.67 -0.48 -23.97
N THR A 4 42.51 -1.52 -23.15
CA THR A 4 41.21 -2.01 -22.71
C THR A 4 40.69 -1.09 -21.61
N ILE A 5 39.55 -0.43 -21.85
CA ILE A 5 38.80 0.29 -20.82
C ILE A 5 38.03 -0.75 -20.00
N GLN A 6 38.41 -0.93 -18.73
CA GLN A 6 37.62 -1.69 -17.77
C GLN A 6 36.40 -0.84 -17.37
N SER A 7 35.23 -1.21 -17.91
CA SER A 7 33.95 -0.75 -17.40
C SER A 7 33.65 -1.55 -16.12
N THR A 8 33.91 -0.95 -14.96
CA THR A 8 33.42 -1.45 -13.69
C THR A 8 31.91 -1.29 -13.67
N ASN A 9 31.19 -2.40 -13.91
CA ASN A 9 29.80 -2.55 -13.52
C ASN A 9 29.71 -2.29 -12.02
N GLN A 10 29.31 -1.08 -11.65
CA GLN A 10 28.75 -0.84 -10.34
C GLN A 10 27.39 -1.52 -10.31
N LEU A 11 27.41 -2.75 -9.81
CA LEU A 11 26.23 -3.43 -9.30
C LEU A 11 25.82 -2.65 -8.05
N SER A 12 24.94 -1.66 -8.22
CA SER A 12 24.29 -0.99 -7.11
C SER A 12 23.49 -2.03 -6.33
N THR A 13 24.05 -2.50 -5.22
CA THR A 13 23.31 -3.14 -4.13
C THR A 13 22.42 -2.07 -3.49
N GLU A 14 21.29 -1.76 -4.12
CA GLU A 14 20.22 -0.98 -3.50
C GLU A 14 19.46 -1.88 -2.52
N THR A 15 20.02 -2.01 -1.32
CA THR A 15 19.19 -2.09 -0.12
C THR A 15 18.87 -0.66 0.30
N GLU A 16 18.19 0.10 -0.55
CA GLU A 16 17.58 1.35 -0.12
C GLU A 16 16.27 1.00 0.59
N THR A 17 16.37 0.93 1.92
CA THR A 17 15.25 0.93 2.86
C THR A 17 14.58 2.31 2.85
N CYS A 18 14.20 2.81 1.68
CA CYS A 18 13.43 4.03 1.55
C CYS A 18 11.94 3.69 1.70
N LEU A 19 11.24 4.45 2.54
CA LEU A 19 9.79 4.37 2.64
C LEU A 19 9.17 4.74 1.28
N PRO A 20 8.08 4.06 0.85
CA PRO A 20 7.35 4.47 -0.33
C PRO A 20 6.85 5.92 -0.21
N THR A 21 7.01 6.68 -1.29
CA THR A 21 6.51 8.07 -1.38
C THR A 21 5.02 8.11 -1.70
N TRP A 22 4.38 9.28 -1.54
CA TRP A 22 2.98 9.43 -1.93
C TRP A 22 2.75 9.15 -3.42
N GLN A 23 3.72 9.44 -4.29
CA GLN A 23 3.65 9.12 -5.72
C GLN A 23 3.70 7.61 -5.98
N ASP A 24 4.48 6.85 -5.19
CA ASP A 24 4.51 5.38 -5.30
C ASP A 24 3.14 4.78 -4.94
N ILE A 25 2.53 5.31 -3.88
CA ILE A 25 1.18 4.93 -3.47
C ILE A 25 0.15 5.32 -4.53
N GLU A 26 0.17 6.55 -5.03
CA GLU A 26 -0.72 7.02 -6.10
C GLU A 26 -0.65 6.12 -7.32
N LYS A 27 0.57 5.83 -7.79
CA LYS A 27 0.83 4.95 -8.94
C LYS A 27 0.25 3.56 -8.71
N SER A 28 0.41 2.99 -7.51
CA SER A 28 -0.12 1.67 -7.20
C SER A 28 -1.66 1.65 -7.15
N ILE A 29 -2.32 2.71 -6.66
CA ILE A 29 -3.78 2.84 -6.72
C ILE A 29 -4.25 2.88 -8.18
N ILE A 30 -3.58 3.64 -9.04
CA ILE A 30 -3.88 3.69 -10.48
C ILE A 30 -3.72 2.32 -11.14
N GLU A 31 -2.70 1.54 -10.74
CA GLU A 31 -2.52 0.16 -11.23
C GLU A 31 -3.69 -0.75 -10.84
N VAL A 32 -4.23 -0.63 -9.62
CA VAL A 32 -5.44 -1.36 -9.19
C VAL A 32 -6.65 -1.00 -10.06
N LEU A 33 -6.88 0.31 -10.28
CA LEU A 33 -8.00 0.78 -11.10
C LEU A 33 -7.86 0.36 -12.58
N ARG A 34 -6.63 0.37 -13.12
CA ARG A 34 -6.34 -0.16 -14.46
C ARG A 34 -6.64 -1.66 -14.56
N ALA A 35 -6.29 -2.43 -13.54
CA ALA A 35 -6.59 -3.86 -13.50
C ALA A 35 -8.11 -4.12 -13.49
N GLY A 36 -8.88 -3.37 -12.70
CA GLY A 36 -10.33 -3.48 -12.70
C GLY A 36 -10.96 -3.07 -14.04
N ASN A 37 -10.47 -2.00 -14.65
CA ASN A 37 -10.92 -1.58 -15.98
C ASN A 37 -10.61 -2.65 -17.06
N PHE A 38 -9.46 -3.33 -16.97
CA PHE A 38 -9.12 -4.41 -17.89
C PHE A 38 -10.12 -5.58 -17.85
N TYR A 39 -10.67 -5.89 -16.67
CA TYR A 39 -11.71 -6.92 -16.50
C TYR A 39 -13.15 -6.37 -16.61
N ASN A 40 -13.34 -5.14 -17.11
CA ASN A 40 -14.65 -4.49 -17.21
C ASN A 40 -15.44 -4.47 -15.89
N LYS A 41 -14.76 -4.29 -14.76
CA LYS A 41 -15.43 -4.13 -13.46
C LYS A 41 -16.24 -2.85 -13.45
N ASP A 42 -17.41 -2.91 -12.82
CA ASP A 42 -18.24 -1.74 -12.59
C ASP A 42 -17.46 -0.72 -11.76
N ARG A 43 -17.44 0.53 -12.24
CA ARG A 43 -16.60 1.61 -11.74
C ARG A 43 -17.17 2.27 -10.49
N ASN A 44 -18.46 2.10 -10.20
CA ASN A 44 -19.16 2.82 -9.15
C ASN A 44 -19.47 1.94 -7.92
N ILE A 45 -18.91 0.73 -7.86
CA ILE A 45 -19.15 -0.21 -6.77
C ILE A 45 -17.87 -0.91 -6.33
N GLY A 46 -17.91 -1.46 -5.10
CA GLY A 46 -16.90 -2.35 -4.58
C GLY A 46 -15.50 -1.73 -4.57
N PHE A 47 -14.50 -2.50 -5.02
CA PHE A 47 -13.11 -2.03 -4.95
C PHE A 47 -12.81 -0.87 -5.91
N MET A 48 -13.48 -0.78 -7.06
CA MET A 48 -13.22 0.30 -8.03
C MET A 48 -13.56 1.66 -7.43
N ASP A 49 -14.73 1.78 -6.81
CA ASP A 49 -15.16 3.01 -6.13
C ASP A 49 -14.25 3.31 -4.93
N TYR A 50 -13.96 2.30 -4.11
CA TYR A 50 -13.06 2.43 -2.95
C TYR A 50 -11.68 3.00 -3.32
N TYR A 51 -11.01 2.42 -4.32
CA TYR A 51 -9.68 2.88 -4.74
C TYR A 51 -9.74 4.22 -5.48
N LYS A 52 -10.83 4.51 -6.19
CA LYS A 52 -11.02 5.82 -6.84
C LYS A 52 -11.19 6.94 -5.81
N LYS A 53 -11.98 6.70 -4.76
CA LYS A 53 -12.15 7.64 -3.65
C LYS A 53 -10.82 7.92 -2.97
N HIS A 54 -10.03 6.88 -2.67
CA HIS A 54 -8.71 7.06 -2.05
C HIS A 54 -7.73 7.82 -2.95
N LEU A 55 -7.79 7.63 -4.27
CA LEU A 55 -6.99 8.41 -5.21
C LEU A 55 -7.37 9.90 -5.17
N ASP A 56 -8.66 10.21 -5.10
CA ASP A 56 -9.14 11.59 -5.03
C ASP A 56 -8.76 12.26 -3.71
N GLU A 57 -8.96 11.57 -2.59
CA GLU A 57 -8.54 12.02 -1.26
C GLU A 57 -7.04 12.31 -1.22
N LEU A 58 -6.20 11.39 -1.72
CA LEU A 58 -4.75 11.56 -1.77
C LEU A 58 -4.33 12.79 -2.58
N ARG A 59 -4.98 13.06 -3.72
CA ARG A 59 -4.67 14.20 -4.59
C ARG A 59 -5.15 15.54 -4.03
N GLN A 60 -6.18 15.51 -3.19
CA GLN A 60 -6.79 16.69 -2.59
C GLN A 60 -6.22 17.01 -1.20
N SER A 61 -5.44 16.09 -0.63
CA SER A 61 -4.82 16.28 0.67
C SER A 61 -3.81 17.42 0.63
N GLU A 62 -3.84 18.29 1.65
CA GLU A 62 -2.89 19.40 1.81
C GLU A 62 -1.47 18.87 2.01
N ASP A 63 -1.34 17.78 2.76
CA ASP A 63 -0.11 17.02 2.93
C ASP A 63 -0.33 15.56 2.52
N GLN A 64 0.22 15.21 1.35
CA GLN A 64 0.05 13.89 0.74
C GLN A 64 0.90 12.84 1.44
N GLU A 65 2.06 13.22 2.00
CA GLU A 65 2.91 12.29 2.75
C GLU A 65 2.25 11.96 4.11
N GLN A 66 1.71 12.96 4.80
CA GLN A 66 0.96 12.69 6.03
C GLN A 66 -0.30 11.86 5.75
N TYR A 67 -1.03 12.14 4.66
CA TYR A 67 -2.20 11.36 4.28
C TYR A 67 -1.87 9.87 4.12
N ILE A 68 -0.79 9.52 3.40
CA ILE A 68 -0.46 8.10 3.21
C ILE A 68 -0.06 7.42 4.52
N ILE A 69 0.59 8.14 5.45
CA ILE A 69 0.95 7.61 6.77
C ILE A 69 -0.32 7.32 7.56
N ASP A 70 -1.25 8.27 7.66
CA ASP A 70 -2.50 8.11 8.41
C ASP A 70 -3.35 6.99 7.81
N LYS A 71 -3.42 6.94 6.48
CA LYS A 71 -4.13 5.88 5.76
C LYS A 71 -3.49 4.52 5.99
N ALA A 72 -2.16 4.45 6.02
CA ALA A 72 -1.43 3.22 6.25
C ALA A 72 -1.69 2.66 7.65
N ARG A 73 -1.61 3.52 8.68
CA ARG A 73 -1.93 3.15 10.07
C ARG A 73 -3.37 2.69 10.22
N SER A 74 -4.33 3.42 9.63
CA SER A 74 -5.74 3.05 9.66
C SER A 74 -6.03 1.72 8.96
N LEU A 75 -5.39 1.46 7.81
CA LEU A 75 -5.64 0.27 7.02
C LEU A 75 -4.96 -0.97 7.61
N LEU A 76 -3.74 -0.82 8.09
CA LEU A 76 -2.85 -1.88 8.60
C LEU A 76 -2.29 -1.47 9.96
N PRO A 77 -3.09 -1.50 11.04
CA PRO A 77 -2.65 -1.02 12.35
C PRO A 77 -1.59 -1.90 13.02
N ASN A 78 -1.44 -3.15 12.58
CA ASN A 78 -0.44 -4.10 13.06
C ASN A 78 -0.17 -5.22 12.04
N GLU A 79 0.83 -6.06 12.34
CA GLU A 79 1.26 -7.17 11.48
C GLU A 79 0.16 -8.24 11.30
N GLU A 80 -0.62 -8.52 12.34
CA GLU A 80 -1.69 -9.55 12.29
C GLU A 80 -2.78 -9.18 11.27
N ILE A 81 -3.19 -7.92 11.23
CA ILE A 81 -4.17 -7.42 10.27
C ILE A 81 -3.61 -7.48 8.84
N TYR A 82 -2.33 -7.17 8.65
CA TYR A 82 -1.67 -7.29 7.36
C TYR A 82 -1.64 -8.74 6.85
N ASP A 83 -1.19 -9.68 7.67
CA ASP A 83 -1.16 -11.11 7.34
C ASP A 83 -2.55 -11.65 7.01
N THR A 84 -3.56 -11.23 7.77
CA THR A 84 -4.96 -11.61 7.56
C THR A 84 -5.45 -11.10 6.20
N LYS A 85 -5.17 -9.85 5.85
CA LYS A 85 -5.54 -9.30 4.53
C LYS A 85 -4.83 -10.01 3.38
N LEU A 86 -3.53 -10.31 3.50
CA LEU A 86 -2.81 -11.08 2.48
C LEU A 86 -3.45 -12.45 2.23
N LYS A 87 -3.77 -13.19 3.30
CA LYS A 87 -4.44 -14.49 3.24
C LYS A 87 -5.85 -14.40 2.66
N ALA A 88 -6.59 -13.35 2.98
CA ALA A 88 -7.90 -13.12 2.41
C ALA A 88 -7.83 -12.88 0.89
N PHE A 89 -6.86 -12.09 0.42
CA PHE A 89 -6.69 -11.81 -1.01
C PHE A 89 -6.24 -13.02 -1.83
N SER A 90 -5.38 -13.88 -1.29
CA SER A 90 -4.95 -15.11 -1.98
C SER A 90 -6.10 -16.10 -2.23
N ASN A 91 -7.15 -16.06 -1.38
CA ASN A 91 -8.36 -16.87 -1.51
C ASN A 91 -9.61 -16.07 -1.91
N SER A 92 -9.43 -14.84 -2.41
CA SER A 92 -10.54 -13.91 -2.65
C SER A 92 -11.38 -14.25 -3.88
N TYR A 93 -12.52 -13.55 -3.98
CA TYR A 93 -13.37 -13.47 -5.18
C TYR A 93 -12.59 -13.21 -6.48
N TYR A 94 -11.43 -12.55 -6.39
CA TYR A 94 -10.57 -12.21 -7.54
C TYR A 94 -9.55 -13.30 -7.89
N LYS A 95 -9.68 -14.53 -7.37
CA LYS A 95 -8.75 -15.64 -7.65
C LYS A 95 -8.62 -15.97 -9.15
N SER A 96 -9.70 -15.80 -9.92
CA SER A 96 -9.70 -15.95 -11.38
C SER A 96 -9.21 -14.70 -12.14
N GLU A 97 -8.93 -13.61 -11.43
CA GLU A 97 -8.59 -12.29 -11.99
C GLU A 97 -7.21 -11.83 -11.48
N PRO A 98 -6.13 -12.53 -11.87
CA PRO A 98 -4.81 -12.39 -11.27
C PRO A 98 -4.24 -10.96 -11.35
N ARG A 99 -4.61 -10.15 -12.35
CA ARG A 99 -4.11 -8.76 -12.41
C ARG A 99 -4.68 -7.88 -11.30
N ILE A 100 -5.95 -8.11 -10.91
CA ILE A 100 -6.58 -7.36 -9.82
C ILE A 100 -5.94 -7.76 -8.50
N SER A 101 -5.84 -9.08 -8.23
CA SER A 101 -5.26 -9.56 -6.99
C SER A 101 -3.79 -9.17 -6.85
N GLN A 102 -2.99 -9.25 -7.93
CA GLN A 102 -1.59 -8.81 -7.92
C GLN A 102 -1.46 -7.30 -7.67
N ALA A 103 -2.29 -6.46 -8.31
CA ALA A 103 -2.24 -5.02 -8.12
C ALA A 103 -2.59 -4.64 -6.67
N ILE A 104 -3.63 -5.25 -6.10
CA ILE A 104 -4.03 -5.00 -4.71
C ILE A 104 -2.95 -5.48 -3.73
N LEU A 105 -2.38 -6.67 -3.94
CA LEU A 105 -1.29 -7.18 -3.10
C LEU A 105 -0.05 -6.29 -3.17
N LYS A 106 0.26 -5.71 -4.33
CA LYS A 106 1.36 -4.74 -4.49
C LYS A 106 1.08 -3.46 -3.70
N TYR A 107 -0.14 -2.91 -3.79
CA TYR A 107 -0.56 -1.76 -2.98
C TYR A 107 -0.44 -2.06 -1.48
N LEU A 108 -0.97 -3.18 -1.00
CA LEU A 108 -0.92 -3.56 0.42
C LEU A 108 0.51 -3.70 0.93
N LYS A 109 1.43 -4.23 0.12
CA LYS A 109 2.86 -4.31 0.48
C LYS A 109 3.52 -2.94 0.62
N LEU A 110 3.17 -1.97 -0.24
CA LEU A 110 3.68 -0.61 -0.11
C LEU A 110 3.13 0.07 1.14
N ILE A 111 1.82 -0.05 1.37
CA ILE A 111 1.18 0.49 2.57
C ILE A 111 1.76 -0.14 3.85
N HIS A 112 2.04 -1.44 3.85
CA HIS A 112 2.65 -2.13 4.99
C HIS A 112 4.04 -1.58 5.34
N LYS A 113 4.87 -1.30 4.34
CA LYS A 113 6.19 -0.68 4.56
C LYS A 113 6.09 0.65 5.30
N ILE A 114 5.08 1.46 4.98
CA ILE A 114 4.81 2.72 5.68
C ILE A 114 4.27 2.41 7.08
N ALA A 115 3.18 1.65 7.17
CA ALA A 115 2.48 1.40 8.43
C ALA A 115 3.39 0.82 9.51
N LYS A 116 4.31 -0.08 9.14
CA LYS A 116 5.21 -0.75 10.07
C LYS A 116 6.09 0.19 10.89
N GLU A 117 6.48 1.33 10.34
CA GLU A 117 7.25 2.36 11.07
C GLU A 117 6.40 3.14 12.09
N TYR A 118 5.07 3.02 12.00
CA TYR A 118 4.10 3.77 12.81
C TYR A 118 3.06 2.87 13.49
N PHE A 119 3.37 1.57 13.66
CA PHE A 119 2.49 0.67 14.39
C PHE A 119 2.36 1.14 15.84
N ILE A 120 1.11 1.22 16.28
CA ILE A 120 0.74 1.58 17.64
C ILE A 120 1.09 0.41 18.54
N THR A 121 1.71 0.67 19.68
CA THR A 121 2.04 -0.39 20.65
C THR A 121 0.78 -0.98 21.27
N ASP A 122 0.91 -2.14 21.91
CA ASP A 122 -0.25 -2.73 22.60
C ASP A 122 -0.67 -1.87 23.80
N GLU A 123 0.27 -1.19 24.45
CA GLU A 123 -0.01 -0.24 25.52
C GLU A 123 -0.79 0.98 25.03
N GLU A 124 -0.33 1.64 23.96
CA GLU A 124 -1.04 2.79 23.36
C GLU A 124 -2.46 2.41 22.92
N ARG A 125 -2.63 1.20 22.37
CA ARG A 125 -3.95 0.68 21.96
C ARG A 125 -4.86 0.44 23.16
N GLU A 126 -4.32 -0.09 24.25
CA GLU A 126 -5.08 -0.28 25.49
C GLU A 126 -5.47 1.07 26.11
N GLU A 127 -4.59 2.07 26.09
CA GLU A 127 -4.90 3.43 26.56
C GLU A 127 -6.02 4.09 25.73
N GLU A 128 -5.97 4.01 24.40
CA GLU A 128 -7.04 4.49 23.51
C GLU A 128 -8.37 3.78 23.82
N PHE A 129 -8.33 2.47 24.02
CA PHE A 129 -9.50 1.66 24.33
C PHE A 129 -10.11 2.03 25.69
N GLN A 130 -9.28 2.17 26.74
CA GLN A 130 -9.74 2.59 28.06
C GLN A 130 -10.28 4.02 28.04
N THR A 131 -9.69 4.93 27.27
CA THR A 131 -10.19 6.29 27.11
C THR A 131 -11.59 6.30 26.48
N TRP A 132 -11.79 5.52 25.41
CA TRP A 132 -13.09 5.37 24.75
C TRP A 132 -14.17 4.75 25.67
N LEU A 133 -13.80 3.78 26.51
CA LEU A 133 -14.75 3.18 27.47
C LEU A 133 -15.23 4.17 28.55
N ASN A 134 -14.42 5.19 28.85
CA ASN A 134 -14.68 6.16 29.92
C ASN A 134 -15.15 7.54 29.42
N SER A 135 -15.31 7.72 28.10
CA SER A 135 -15.83 8.96 27.47
C SER A 135 -17.34 8.92 27.31
#